data_AF-A0A3P3ZF00-F1
#
_entry.id   AF-A0A3P3ZF00-F1
#
_cell.length_a   1.000
_cell.length_b   1.000
_cell.length_c   1.000
_cell.angle_alpha   90.00
_cell.angle_beta   90.00
_cell.angle_gamma   90.00
#
_symmetry.space_group_name_H-M   'P 1'
#
loop_
_entity.id
_entity.type
_entity.pdbx_description
1 polymer ?
#
loop_
_entity_poly.entity_id
_entity_poly.type
_entity_poly.pdbx_seq_one_letter_code
_entity_poly.pdbx_strand_id
1 'polypeptide(L)'
;MGPVELLTIIENKLEEYHRYLNDPANHVDLALMKAVMKQSDKQRRHQARIVHLACQEQEQEERIRRALERSQAPLIHKTGKQVRPRSFVSKPMDKKSLRKAERAAAVLNGSHASIDSDEDGAEFFM
;
A
#
# COMPACT_ATOMS: atom_id res chain seq x y z
N MET A 1 18.23 2.55 32.46
CA MET A 1 17.61 1.34 31.90
C MET A 1 17.46 1.49 30.41
N GLY A 2 18.59 1.49 29.72
CA GLY A 2 18.65 1.41 28.27
C GLY A 2 18.30 -0.01 27.79
N PRO A 3 17.93 -0.17 26.50
CA PRO A 3 17.60 -1.48 25.92
C PRO A 3 18.74 -2.50 26.05
N VAL A 4 20.00 -2.04 26.02
CA VAL A 4 21.18 -2.90 26.20
C VAL A 4 21.27 -3.44 27.63
N GLU A 5 21.10 -2.59 28.64
CA GLU A 5 21.11 -2.98 30.05
C GLU A 5 20.01 -4.01 30.36
N LEU A 6 18.82 -3.82 29.75
CA LEU A 6 17.70 -4.75 29.91
C LEU A 6 18.00 -6.13 29.31
N LEU A 7 18.62 -6.18 28.13
CA LEU A 7 19.01 -7.44 27.49
C LEU A 7 20.05 -8.18 28.32
N THR A 8 21.04 -7.49 28.89
CA THR A 8 22.03 -8.09 29.78
C THR A 8 21.38 -8.66 31.05
N ILE A 9 20.40 -7.97 31.64
CA ILE A 9 19.64 -8.50 32.79
C ILE A 9 18.87 -9.77 32.41
N ILE A 10 18.25 -9.79 31.23
CA ILE A 10 17.52 -10.97 30.73
C ILE A 10 18.47 -12.14 30.51
N GLU A 11 19.60 -11.90 29.85
CA GLU A 11 20.62 -12.92 29.58
C GLU A 11 21.12 -13.57 30.88
N ASN A 12 21.48 -12.74 31.87
CA ASN A 12 21.92 -13.23 33.18
C ASN A 12 20.87 -14.14 33.85
N LYS A 13 19.58 -13.77 33.79
CA LYS A 13 18.50 -14.60 34.34
C LYS A 13 18.29 -15.89 33.56
N LEU A 14 18.45 -15.87 32.23
CA LEU A 14 18.35 -17.07 31.41
C LEU A 14 19.48 -18.05 31.72
N GLU A 15 20.70 -17.54 31.90
CA GLU A 15 21.82 -18.37 32.33
C GLU A 15 21.60 -18.98 33.72
N GLU A 16 21.08 -18.20 34.66
CA GLU A 16 20.74 -18.67 36.01
C GLU A 16 19.73 -19.83 35.95
N TYR A 17 18.64 -19.68 35.21
CA TYR A 17 17.65 -20.74 35.06
C TYR A 17 18.21 -21.95 34.31
N HIS A 18 19.07 -21.74 33.31
CA HIS A 18 19.71 -22.84 32.60
C HIS A 18 20.62 -23.67 33.53
N ARG A 19 21.40 -23.01 34.40
CA ARG A 19 22.19 -23.71 35.42
C ARG A 19 21.29 -24.47 36.39
N TYR A 20 20.23 -23.82 36.89
CA TYR A 20 19.27 -24.44 37.79
C TYR A 20 18.61 -25.71 37.22
N LEU A 21 18.25 -25.69 35.94
CA LEU A 21 17.62 -26.83 35.27
C LEU A 21 18.58 -27.99 34.99
N ASN A 22 19.88 -27.70 34.84
CA ASN A 22 20.90 -28.71 34.58
C ASN A 22 21.50 -29.31 35.86
N ASP A 23 21.36 -28.62 37.00
CA ASP A 23 21.83 -29.11 38.28
C ASP A 23 20.98 -30.30 38.77
N PRO A 24 21.59 -31.50 38.91
CA PRO A 24 20.85 -32.70 39.29
C PRO A 24 20.30 -32.66 40.73
N ALA A 25 20.81 -31.74 41.55
CA ALA A 25 20.35 -31.50 42.92
C ALA A 25 18.96 -30.87 43.00
N ASN A 26 18.50 -30.19 41.94
CA ASN A 26 17.21 -29.50 41.93
C ASN A 26 16.03 -30.43 41.59
N HIS A 27 16.30 -31.72 41.32
CA HIS A 27 15.31 -32.77 41.08
C HIS A 27 14.21 -32.41 40.06
N VAL A 28 14.54 -31.57 39.08
CA VAL A 28 13.61 -31.26 37.98
C VAL A 28 13.58 -32.44 37.03
N ASP A 29 12.43 -33.11 36.94
CA ASP A 29 12.26 -34.24 36.04
C ASP A 29 12.30 -33.78 34.58
N LEU A 30 13.17 -34.42 33.78
CA LEU A 30 13.28 -34.19 32.34
C LEU A 30 11.95 -34.45 31.61
N ALA A 31 11.12 -35.36 32.11
CA ALA A 31 9.81 -35.61 31.53
C ALA A 31 8.87 -34.39 31.70
N LEU A 32 8.93 -33.73 32.85
CA LEU A 32 8.16 -32.51 33.12
C LEU A 32 8.61 -31.38 32.20
N MET A 33 9.91 -31.16 32.03
CA MET A 33 10.45 -30.15 31.10
C MET A 33 9.93 -30.36 29.68
N LYS A 34 10.00 -31.60 29.18
CA LYS A 34 9.49 -31.98 27.85
C LYS A 34 7.98 -31.76 27.75
N ALA A 35 7.21 -32.04 28.80
CA ALA A 35 5.77 -31.82 28.81
C ALA A 35 5.42 -30.32 28.73
N VAL A 36 6.12 -29.47 29.48
CA VAL A 36 5.96 -28.02 29.45
C VAL A 36 6.28 -27.46 28.06
N MET A 37 7.39 -27.88 27.45
CA MET A 37 7.75 -27.47 26.07
C MET A 37 6.67 -27.87 25.05
N LYS A 38 6.15 -29.09 25.14
CA LYS A 38 5.06 -29.55 24.27
C LYS A 38 3.79 -28.72 24.47
N GLN A 39 3.48 -28.34 25.71
CA GLN A 39 2.33 -27.51 26.03
C GLN A 39 2.49 -26.09 25.48
N SER A 40 3.67 -25.47 25.62
CA SER A 40 3.93 -24.14 25.05
C SER A 40 3.81 -24.15 23.52
N ASP A 41 4.28 -25.19 22.85
CA ASP A 41 4.15 -25.31 21.40
C ASP A 41 2.69 -25.55 20.96
N LYS A 42 1.91 -26.27 21.77
CA LYS A 42 0.47 -26.42 21.55
C LYS A 42 -0.25 -25.08 21.68
N GLN A 43 0.10 -24.27 22.68
CA GLN A 43 -0.46 -22.92 22.88
C GLN A 43 -0.08 -21.99 21.73
N ARG A 44 1.19 -21.98 21.31
CA ARG A 44 1.66 -21.17 20.17
C ARG A 44 0.89 -21.51 18.89
N ARG A 45 0.73 -22.80 18.59
CA ARG A 45 -0.07 -23.27 17.43
C ARG A 45 -1.55 -22.93 17.56
N HIS A 46 -2.09 -22.90 18.77
CA HIS A 46 -3.47 -22.51 18.99
C HIS A 46 -3.67 -21.01 18.76
N GLN A 47 -2.78 -20.16 19.30
CA GLN A 47 -2.78 -18.72 19.06
C GLN A 47 -2.64 -18.40 17.57
N ALA A 48 -1.69 -19.03 16.87
CA ALA A 48 -1.52 -18.85 15.43
C ALA A 48 -2.81 -19.20 14.65
N ARG A 49 -3.50 -20.28 15.05
CA ARG A 49 -4.80 -20.65 14.45
C ARG A 49 -5.89 -19.62 14.74
N ILE A 50 -5.97 -19.09 15.96
CA ILE A 50 -6.95 -18.04 16.31
C ILE A 50 -6.73 -16.80 15.45
N VAL A 51 -5.48 -16.33 15.35
CA VAL A 51 -5.14 -15.15 14.55
C VAL A 51 -5.50 -15.38 13.07
N HIS A 52 -5.18 -16.56 12.54
CA HIS A 52 -5.51 -16.90 11.16
C HIS A 52 -7.03 -16.96 10.92
N LEU A 53 -7.80 -17.58 11.83
CA LEU A 53 -9.26 -17.61 11.73
C LEU A 53 -9.85 -16.20 11.79
N ALA A 54 -9.39 -15.36 12.70
CA ALA A 54 -9.85 -13.97 12.80
C ALA A 54 -9.56 -13.17 11.51
N CYS A 55 -8.39 -13.40 10.89
CA CYS A 55 -8.06 -12.79 9.60
C CYS A 55 -9.02 -13.25 8.49
N GLN A 56 -9.33 -14.55 8.43
CA GLN A 56 -10.26 -15.10 7.45
C GLN A 56 -11.68 -14.57 7.64
N GLU A 57 -12.14 -14.44 8.88
CA GLU A 57 -13.44 -13.85 9.21
C GLU A 57 -13.52 -12.39 8.73
N GLN A 58 -12.50 -11.58 9.04
CA GLN A 58 -12.42 -10.18 8.57
C GLN A 58 -12.44 -10.09 7.04
N GLU A 59 -11.66 -10.91 6.34
CA GLU A 59 -11.68 -10.94 4.87
C GLU A 59 -13.05 -11.33 4.31
N GLN A 60 -13.75 -12.27 4.96
CA GLN A 60 -15.08 -12.68 4.54
C GLN A 60 -16.09 -11.55 4.75
N GLU A 61 -16.06 -10.89 5.90
CA GLU A 61 -16.90 -9.73 6.20
C GLU A 61 -16.68 -8.60 5.19
N GLU A 62 -15.43 -8.32 4.82
CA GLU A 62 -15.11 -7.33 3.78
C GLU A 62 -15.69 -7.72 2.42
N ARG A 63 -15.60 -8.99 2.03
CA ARG A 63 -16.18 -9.47 0.76
C ARG A 63 -17.70 -9.30 0.75
N ILE A 64 -18.36 -9.66 1.85
CA ILE A 64 -19.80 -9.50 2.02
C ILE A 64 -20.18 -8.02 1.95
N ARG A 65 -19.46 -7.16 2.66
CA ARG A 65 -19.68 -5.72 2.66
C ARG A 65 -19.57 -5.13 1.25
N ARG A 66 -18.51 -5.44 0.51
CA ARG A 66 -18.34 -4.98 -0.88
C ARG A 66 -19.42 -5.52 -1.82
N ALA A 67 -19.90 -6.74 -1.60
CA ALA A 67 -21.00 -7.29 -2.39
C ALA A 67 -22.32 -6.56 -2.10
N LEU A 68 -22.60 -6.28 -0.82
CA LEU A 68 -23.76 -5.52 -0.38
C LEU A 68 -23.76 -4.10 -0.97
N GLU A 69 -22.63 -3.40 -0.88
CA GLU A 69 -22.46 -2.06 -1.46
C GLU A 69 -22.75 -2.05 -2.97
N ARG A 70 -22.25 -3.06 -3.71
CA ARG A 70 -22.56 -3.21 -5.14
C ARG A 70 -24.03 -3.49 -5.41
N SER A 71 -24.67 -4.30 -4.57
CA SER A 71 -26.10 -4.63 -4.73
C SER A 71 -27.02 -3.44 -4.47
N GLN A 72 -26.62 -2.54 -3.56
CA GLN A 72 -27.37 -1.33 -3.24
C GLN A 72 -27.09 -0.18 -4.22
N ALA A 73 -26.06 -0.28 -5.05
CA ALA A 73 -25.72 0.76 -6.01
C ALA A 73 -26.86 0.93 -7.04
N PRO A 74 -27.32 2.17 -7.29
CA PRO A 74 -28.38 2.41 -8.25
C PRO A 74 -27.95 1.97 -9.66
N LEU A 75 -28.76 1.12 -10.28
CA LEU A 75 -28.52 0.64 -11.64
C LEU A 75 -28.88 1.75 -12.64
N ILE A 76 -27.87 2.43 -13.18
CA ILE A 76 -28.06 3.41 -14.26
C ILE A 76 -28.28 2.65 -15.57
N HIS A 77 -29.53 2.45 -15.94
CA HIS A 77 -29.89 1.94 -17.26
C HIS A 77 -29.61 3.01 -18.31
N LYS A 78 -28.46 2.90 -19.00
CA LYS A 78 -28.17 3.71 -20.18
C LYS A 78 -29.12 3.28 -21.30
N THR A 79 -30.08 4.12 -21.63
CA THR A 79 -31.00 3.91 -22.74
C THR A 79 -30.30 4.19 -24.07
N GLY A 80 -30.63 3.42 -25.12
CA GLY A 80 -30.08 3.58 -26.47
C GLY A 80 -28.94 2.62 -26.83
N LYS A 81 -28.46 2.73 -28.08
CA LYS A 81 -27.36 1.89 -28.59
C LYS A 81 -26.03 2.33 -27.95
N GLN A 82 -25.19 1.37 -27.54
CA GLN A 82 -23.85 1.66 -27.05
C GLN A 82 -23.06 2.44 -28.11
N VAL A 83 -22.61 3.64 -27.77
CA VAL A 83 -21.76 4.45 -28.64
C VAL A 83 -20.37 3.82 -28.65
N ARG A 84 -19.97 3.27 -29.80
CA ARG A 84 -18.58 2.85 -30.01
C ARG A 84 -17.76 4.07 -30.41
N PRO A 85 -16.75 4.48 -29.61
CA PRO A 85 -15.85 5.54 -30.03
C PRO A 85 -15.15 5.10 -31.31
N ARG A 86 -15.12 5.98 -32.31
CA ARG A 86 -14.35 5.73 -33.54
C ARG A 86 -12.88 5.65 -33.16
N SER A 87 -12.15 4.68 -33.71
CA SER A 87 -10.70 4.60 -33.56
C SER A 87 -10.08 5.89 -34.11
N PHE A 88 -9.69 6.80 -33.21
CA PHE A 88 -8.92 7.96 -33.59
C PHE A 88 -7.48 7.50 -33.75
N VAL A 89 -6.97 7.49 -34.99
CA VAL A 89 -5.54 7.53 -35.21
C VAL A 89 -5.11 8.91 -34.73
N SER A 90 -4.32 8.99 -33.65
CA SER A 90 -3.70 10.23 -33.22
C SER A 90 -2.78 10.70 -34.34
N LYS A 91 -3.27 11.60 -35.19
CA LYS A 91 -2.40 12.27 -36.15
C LYS A 91 -1.35 13.01 -35.33
N PRO A 92 -0.04 12.85 -35.61
CA PRO A 92 0.98 13.64 -34.94
C PRO A 92 0.63 15.11 -35.16
N MET A 93 0.41 15.83 -34.07
CA MET A 93 0.11 17.26 -34.11
C MET A 93 1.34 18.01 -34.62
N ASP A 94 1.18 18.80 -35.68
CA ASP A 94 2.25 19.67 -36.17
C ASP A 94 2.70 20.64 -35.06
N LYS A 95 4.01 20.91 -34.96
CA LYS A 95 4.55 21.83 -33.96
C LYS A 95 3.89 23.23 -34.01
N LYS A 96 3.40 23.63 -35.18
CA LYS A 96 2.64 24.89 -35.38
C LYS A 96 1.25 24.85 -34.74
N SER A 97 0.55 23.72 -34.80
CA SER A 97 -0.78 23.60 -34.19
C SER A 97 -0.69 23.49 -32.67
N LEU A 98 0.38 22.88 -32.13
CA LEU A 98 0.69 22.87 -30.70
C LEU A 98 0.90 24.29 -30.16
N ARG A 99 1.77 25.08 -30.81
CA ARG A 99 2.02 26.48 -30.42
C ARG A 99 0.74 27.35 -30.49
N LYS A 100 -0.13 27.11 -31.47
CA LYS A 100 -1.41 27.82 -31.59
C LYS A 100 -2.38 27.42 -30.48
N ALA A 101 -2.45 26.13 -30.13
CA ALA A 101 -3.27 25.64 -29.02
C ALA A 101 -2.77 26.14 -27.67
N GLU A 102 -1.45 26.21 -27.46
CA GLU A 102 -0.82 26.76 -26.27
C GLU A 102 -1.10 28.26 -26.10
N ARG A 103 -0.99 29.05 -27.19
CA ARG A 103 -1.42 30.46 -27.19
C ARG A 103 -2.91 30.62 -26.88
N ALA A 104 -3.76 29.79 -27.46
CA ALA A 104 -5.21 29.84 -27.19
C ALA A 104 -5.53 29.48 -25.73
N ALA A 105 -4.82 28.51 -25.15
CA ALA A 105 -4.95 28.14 -23.75
C ALA A 105 -4.43 29.23 -22.80
N ALA A 106 -3.33 29.91 -23.16
CA ALA A 106 -2.79 31.04 -22.39
C ALA A 106 -3.75 32.24 -22.36
N VAL A 107 -4.45 32.52 -23.47
CA VAL A 107 -5.49 33.56 -23.54
C VAL A 107 -6.69 33.23 -22.65
N LEU A 108 -7.12 31.96 -22.62
CA LEU A 108 -8.21 31.50 -21.76
C LEU A 108 -7.84 31.52 -20.27
N ASN A 109 -6.57 31.28 -19.95
CA ASN A 109 -6.07 31.31 -18.57
C ASN A 109 -5.72 32.72 -18.07
N GLY A 110 -6.00 33.77 -18.86
CA GLY A 110 -5.82 35.16 -18.43
C GLY A 110 -4.38 35.57 -18.21
N SER A 111 -3.39 34.80 -18.69
CA SER A 111 -1.99 35.18 -18.59
C SER A 111 -1.65 36.19 -19.69
N HIS A 112 -1.62 37.48 -19.34
CA HIS A 112 -0.97 38.50 -20.16
C HIS A 112 0.55 38.32 -20.05
N ALA A 113 1.10 37.32 -20.75
CA ALA A 113 2.53 37.29 -21.03
C ALA A 113 2.81 38.39 -22.06
N SER A 114 3.81 39.20 -21.77
CA SER A 114 4.22 40.40 -22.50
C SER A 114 4.24 40.19 -24.01
N ILE A 115 3.63 41.15 -24.71
CA ILE A 115 3.95 41.44 -26.11
C ILE A 115 5.36 42.02 -26.07
N ASP A 116 6.37 41.16 -26.17
CA ASP A 116 7.70 41.59 -26.52
C ASP A 116 7.83 41.58 -28.04
N SER A 117 8.15 42.77 -28.51
CA SER A 117 8.38 43.25 -29.85
C SER A 117 9.48 42.47 -30.58
N ASP A 118 9.15 41.94 -31.76
CA ASP A 118 10.12 41.67 -32.82
C ASP A 118 9.92 42.75 -33.90
N GLU A 119 10.49 43.93 -33.67
CA GLU A 119 11.06 44.71 -34.77
C GLU A 119 12.35 44.00 -35.17
N ASP A 120 12.43 43.49 -36.40
CA ASP A 120 13.63 43.59 -37.23
C ASP A 120 13.37 43.07 -38.64
N GLY A 121 13.72 43.90 -39.64
CA GLY A 121 14.01 43.42 -40.99
C GLY A 121 13.05 43.81 -42.11
N ALA A 122 12.72 45.10 -42.24
CA ALA A 122 12.43 45.64 -43.56
C ALA A 122 13.70 45.58 -44.42
N GLU A 123 13.88 44.51 -45.21
CA GLU A 123 14.81 44.56 -46.34
C GLU A 123 14.13 45.28 -47.51
N PHE A 124 14.47 46.55 -47.59
CA PHE A 124 14.31 47.46 -48.70
C PHE A 124 15.48 47.26 -49.67
N PHE A 125 15.25 46.63 -50.83
CA PHE A 125 15.59 47.15 -52.19
C PHE A 125 15.60 46.05 -53.28
N MET A 126 15.05 46.45 -54.44
CA MET A 126 15.06 45.89 -55.81
C MET A 126 14.11 44.74 -56.13
#